data_AF-A0A962VBH6-F1
#
_entry.id   AF-A0A962VBH6-F1
#
_cell.length_a   1.000
_cell.length_b   1.000
_cell.length_c   1.000
_cell.angle_alpha   90.00
_cell.angle_beta   90.00
_cell.angle_gamma   90.00
#
_symmetry.space_group_name_H-M   'P 1'
#
loop_
_entity.id
_entity.type
_entity.pdbx_description
1 polymer ?
#
loop_
_entity_poly.entity_id
_entity_poly.type
_entity_poly.pdbx_seq_one_letter_code
_entity_poly.pdbx_strand_id
1 'polypeptide(L)'
;MSLAFTLCLLALFTLAAIGTPIAFSMILAAIVYLALSGQDLGLAAEQIIQGLYDSFILLAVPLFIVAANIMNAGTISDRLLQFCVAAVGRFRGGLGHVNVVASLIFSGMSGS
;
A
#
# COMPACT_ATOMS: atom_id res chain seq x y z
N MET A 1 11.47 15.23 24.07
CA MET A 1 11.86 14.53 22.83
C MET A 1 13.35 14.27 22.91
N SER A 2 13.82 13.03 22.77
CA SER A 2 15.27 12.76 22.74
C SER A 2 15.87 13.33 21.46
N LEU A 3 17.12 13.81 21.52
CA LEU A 3 17.81 14.41 20.36
C LEU A 3 17.82 13.45 19.15
N ALA A 4 18.08 12.16 19.40
CA ALA A 4 18.04 11.09 18.41
C ALA A 4 16.68 10.96 17.71
N PHE A 5 15.58 11.06 18.46
CA PHE A 5 14.23 10.98 17.90
C PHE A 5 13.91 12.19 17.01
N THR A 6 14.30 13.39 17.41
CA THR A 6 14.14 14.60 16.57
C THR A 6 14.93 14.50 15.27
N LEU A 7 16.17 14.01 15.30
CA LEU A 7 17.00 13.87 14.09
C LEU A 7 16.47 12.77 13.17
N CYS A 8 15.93 11.68 13.71
CA CYS A 8 15.21 10.67 12.93
C CYS A 8 14.02 11.28 12.17
N LEU A 9 13.18 12.05 12.87
CA LEU A 9 12.01 12.67 12.27
C LEU A 9 12.40 13.69 11.19
N LEU A 10 13.45 14.47 11.45
CA LEU A 10 13.98 15.45 10.50
C LEU A 10 14.55 14.74 9.26
N ALA A 11 15.32 13.66 9.42
CA ALA A 11 15.80 12.83 8.32
C ALA A 11 14.63 12.27 7.49
N LEU A 12 13.61 11.69 8.12
CA LEU A 12 12.44 11.15 7.42
C LEU A 12 11.75 12.20 6.55
N PHE A 13 11.41 13.36 7.14
CA PHE A 13 10.66 14.38 6.41
C PHE A 13 11.49 15.10 5.35
N THR A 14 12.78 15.33 5.59
CA THR A 14 13.67 15.93 4.59
C THR A 14 13.86 15.02 3.39
N LEU A 15 14.13 13.72 3.60
CA LEU A 15 14.27 12.76 2.52
C LEU A 15 12.95 12.62 1.73
N ALA A 16 11.82 12.46 2.44
CA ALA A 16 10.50 12.39 1.80
C ALA A 16 10.17 13.66 0.99
N ALA A 17 10.54 14.86 1.48
CA ALA A 17 10.30 16.12 0.79
C ALA A 17 11.14 16.29 -0.49
N ILE A 18 12.33 15.68 -0.54
CA ILE A 18 13.19 15.67 -1.75
C ILE A 18 12.66 14.68 -2.81
N GLY A 19 11.62 13.90 -2.49
CA GLY A 19 10.98 12.97 -3.42
C GLY A 19 11.63 11.59 -3.45
N THR A 20 12.44 11.23 -2.46
CA THR A 20 12.93 9.86 -2.35
C THR A 20 11.77 8.90 -2.05
N PRO A 21 11.79 7.66 -2.57
CA PRO A 21 10.79 6.66 -2.23
C PRO A 21 10.67 6.51 -0.71
N ILE A 22 9.43 6.53 -0.20
CA ILE A 22 9.13 6.56 1.24
C ILE A 22 9.82 5.41 1.99
N ALA A 23 9.92 4.23 1.36
CA ALA A 23 10.61 3.08 1.93
C ALA A 23 12.08 3.39 2.28
N PHE A 24 12.83 4.05 1.40
CA PHE A 24 14.22 4.43 1.66
C PHE A 24 14.32 5.52 2.71
N SER A 25 13.40 6.49 2.71
CA SER A 25 13.33 7.53 3.74
C SER A 25 13.14 6.93 5.13
N MET A 26 12.27 5.91 5.26
CA MET A 26 12.03 5.21 6.52
C MET A 26 13.25 4.41 6.99
N ILE A 27 13.90 3.68 6.09
CA ILE A 27 15.10 2.90 6.42
C ILE A 27 16.24 3.81 6.90
N LEU A 28 16.52 4.88 6.16
CA LEU A 28 17.59 5.82 6.51
C LEU A 28 17.29 6.56 7.81
N ALA A 29 16.04 6.96 8.05
CA ALA A 29 15.64 7.56 9.32
C ALA A 29 15.82 6.60 10.51
N ALA A 30 15.46 5.32 10.33
CA ALA A 30 15.67 4.29 11.35
C ALA A 30 17.16 4.06 11.65
N ILE A 31 18.02 4.05 10.63
CA ILE A 31 19.48 3.93 10.81
C ILE A 31 20.04 5.14 11.56
N VAL A 32 19.60 6.36 11.22
CA VAL A 32 19.99 7.59 11.94
C VAL A 32 19.61 7.51 13.42
N TYR A 33 18.41 6.99 13.73
CA TYR A 33 17.97 6.81 15.10
C TYR A 33 18.85 5.81 15.88
N LEU A 34 19.10 4.64 15.31
CA LEU A 34 19.90 3.57 15.96
C LEU A 34 21.33 4.03 16.21
N ALA A 35 21.95 4.68 15.22
CA ALA A 35 23.31 5.21 15.33
C ALA A 35 23.45 6.25 16.45
N LEU A 36 22.49 7.17 16.58
CA LEU A 36 22.51 8.21 17.62
C LEU A 36 22.10 7.70 19.01
N SER A 37 21.35 6.60 19.06
CA SER A 37 20.94 5.96 20.32
C SER A 37 21.97 4.95 20.83
N GLY A 38 23.07 4.74 20.08
CA GLY A 38 24.10 3.74 20.42
C GLY A 38 23.60 2.29 20.35
N GLN A 39 22.51 2.05 19.62
CA GLN A 39 21.97 0.71 19.42
C GLN A 39 22.65 0.02 18.23
N ASP A 40 22.52 -1.30 18.16
CA ASP A 40 23.07 -2.07 17.05
C ASP A 40 22.38 -1.70 15.74
N LEU A 41 23.16 -1.26 14.75
CA LEU A 41 22.67 -0.96 13.40
C LEU A 41 22.17 -2.22 12.70
N GLY A 42 22.65 -3.40 13.11
CA GLY A 42 22.16 -4.70 12.63
C GLY A 42 20.66 -4.90 12.82
N LEU A 43 20.06 -4.25 13.84
CA LEU A 43 18.62 -4.29 14.09
C LEU A 43 17.80 -3.72 12.92
N ALA A 44 18.31 -2.72 12.20
CA ALA A 44 17.63 -2.22 11.02
C ALA A 44 17.58 -3.27 9.90
N ALA A 45 18.68 -4.00 9.68
CA ALA A 45 18.73 -5.06 8.67
C ALA A 45 17.85 -6.25 9.08
N GLU A 46 17.88 -6.65 10.35
CA GLU A 46 17.03 -7.71 10.89
C GLU A 46 15.54 -7.37 10.72
N GLN A 47 15.13 -6.16 11.10
CA GLN A 47 13.74 -5.72 10.99
C GLN A 47 13.26 -5.68 9.53
N ILE A 48 14.11 -5.29 8.59
CA ILE A 48 13.79 -5.30 7.15
C ILE A 48 13.62 -6.75 6.67
N ILE A 49 14.52 -7.64 7.05
CA ILE A 49 14.49 -9.05 6.63
C ILE A 49 13.27 -9.76 7.21
N GLN A 50 13.02 -9.64 8.52
CA GLN A 50 11.81 -10.19 9.15
C GLN A 50 10.55 -9.61 8.53
N GLY A 51 10.52 -8.29 8.30
CA GLY A 51 9.44 -7.63 7.60
C GLY A 51 9.19 -8.16 6.19
N LEU A 52 10.22 -8.63 5.47
CA LEU A 52 10.04 -9.31 4.18
C LEU A 52 9.43 -10.70 4.35
N TYR A 53 9.92 -11.50 5.31
CA TYR A 53 9.46 -12.88 5.50
C TYR A 53 8.03 -12.96 6.05
N ASP A 54 7.64 -12.04 6.93
CA ASP A 54 6.32 -12.02 7.55
C ASP A 54 5.27 -11.28 6.72
N SER A 55 5.67 -10.65 5.61
CA SER A 55 4.77 -9.85 4.79
C SER A 55 3.91 -10.72 3.88
N PHE A 56 2.74 -11.09 4.39
CA PHE A 56 1.63 -11.62 3.60
C PHE A 56 1.36 -10.79 2.33
N ILE A 57 1.65 -9.48 2.38
CA ILE A 57 1.48 -8.54 1.27
C ILE A 57 2.34 -8.95 0.06
N LEU A 58 3.57 -9.45 0.28
CA LEU A 58 4.46 -9.85 -0.82
C LEU A 58 3.92 -11.06 -1.62
N LEU A 59 3.14 -11.93 -0.97
CA LEU A 59 2.43 -13.03 -1.64
C LEU A 59 1.07 -12.57 -2.18
N ALA A 60 0.39 -11.69 -1.47
CA ALA A 60 -0.93 -11.21 -1.84
C ALA A 60 -0.91 -10.39 -3.14
N VAL A 61 0.06 -9.49 -3.33
CA VAL A 61 0.19 -8.66 -4.54
C VAL A 61 0.22 -9.49 -5.84
N PRO A 62 1.12 -10.47 -6.03
CA PRO A 62 1.15 -11.26 -7.26
C PRO A 62 -0.11 -12.11 -7.44
N LEU A 63 -0.67 -12.67 -6.37
CA LEU A 63 -1.92 -13.44 -6.44
C LEU A 63 -3.11 -12.55 -6.84
N PHE A 64 -3.20 -11.32 -6.33
CA PHE A 64 -4.21 -10.36 -6.75
C PHE A 64 -4.04 -9.91 -8.20
N ILE A 65 -2.80 -9.74 -8.67
CA ILE A 65 -2.54 -9.45 -10.08
C ILE A 65 -3.00 -10.62 -10.97
N VAL A 66 -2.73 -11.86 -10.56
CA VAL A 66 -3.21 -13.06 -11.27
C VAL A 66 -4.74 -13.12 -11.28
N ALA A 67 -5.39 -12.90 -10.15
CA ALA A 67 -6.86 -12.87 -10.06
C ALA A 67 -7.46 -11.77 -10.96
N ALA A 68 -6.89 -10.56 -10.95
CA ALA A 68 -7.31 -9.45 -11.80
C ALA A 68 -7.17 -9.78 -13.30
N ASN A 69 -6.07 -10.43 -13.69
CA ASN A 69 -5.86 -10.88 -15.06
C ASN A 69 -6.87 -11.96 -15.48
N ILE A 70 -7.19 -12.91 -14.59
CA ILE A 70 -8.23 -13.92 -14.85
C ILE A 70 -9.60 -13.25 -15.03
N MET A 71 -9.94 -12.28 -14.18
CA MET A 71 -11.22 -11.56 -14.27
C MET A 71 -11.36 -10.76 -15.57
N ASN A 72 -10.28 -10.08 -15.98
CA ASN A 72 -10.26 -9.32 -17.24
C ASN A 72 -10.31 -10.26 -18.45
N ALA A 73 -9.55 -11.36 -18.45
CA ALA A 73 -9.59 -12.35 -19.53
C ALA A 73 -10.95 -13.06 -19.63
N GLY A 74 -11.63 -13.29 -18.50
CA GLY A 74 -12.91 -13.97 -18.43
C GLY A 74 -14.14 -13.08 -18.68
N THR A 75 -13.98 -11.79 -19.02
CA THR A 75 -15.07 -10.78 -19.12
C THR A 75 -15.87 -10.60 -17.81
N ILE A 76 -15.33 -11.07 -16.68
CA ILE A 76 -16.01 -11.00 -15.38
C ILE A 76 -16.11 -9.53 -14.95
N SER A 77 -15.04 -8.76 -15.17
CA SER A 77 -15.00 -7.31 -14.89
C SER A 77 -16.11 -6.56 -15.63
N ASP A 78 -16.34 -6.87 -16.92
CA ASP A 78 -17.36 -6.22 -17.74
C ASP A 78 -18.78 -6.58 -17.27
N ARG A 79 -19.02 -7.86 -16.97
CA ARG A 79 -20.31 -8.32 -16.42
C ARG A 79 -20.62 -7.66 -15.07
N LEU A 80 -19.61 -7.49 -14.22
CA LEU A 80 -19.74 -6.83 -12.93
C LEU A 80 -20.08 -5.34 -13.09
N LEU A 81 -19.42 -4.65 -14.02
CA LEU A 81 -19.73 -3.26 -14.32
C LEU A 81 -21.15 -3.09 -14.86
N GLN A 82 -21.59 -3.96 -15.78
CA GLN A 82 -22.97 -3.95 -16.28
C GLN A 82 -23.99 -4.19 -15.16
N PHE A 83 -23.69 -5.08 -14.21
CA PHE A 83 -24.52 -5.27 -13.01
C PHE A 83 -24.59 -3.98 -12.17
N CYS A 84 -23.46 -3.30 -11.92
CA CYS A 84 -23.44 -2.05 -11.18
C CYS A 84 -24.25 -0.96 -11.89
N VAL A 85 -24.12 -0.85 -13.22
CA VAL A 85 -24.91 0.07 -14.06
C VAL A 85 -26.40 -0.24 -13.96
N ALA A 86 -26.79 -1.52 -14.01
CA ALA A 86 -28.19 -1.92 -13.86
C ALA A 86 -28.75 -1.62 -12.46
N ALA A 87 -27.93 -1.76 -11.42
CA ALA A 87 -28.33 -1.56 -10.03
C ALA A 87 -28.51 -0.07 -9.68
N VAL A 88 -27.52 0.77 -9.99
CA VAL A 88 -27.45 2.17 -9.52
C VAL A 88 -27.30 3.22 -10.63
N GLY A 89 -27.13 2.81 -11.89
CA GLY A 89 -26.93 3.72 -13.02
C GLY A 89 -28.14 4.57 -13.40
N ARG A 90 -29.36 4.19 -12.98
CA ARG A 90 -30.61 4.91 -13.32
C ARG A 90 -30.80 6.25 -12.59
N PHE A 91 -30.04 6.50 -11.52
CA PHE A 91 -30.18 7.71 -10.70
C PHE A 91 -29.42 8.90 -11.31
N ARG A 92 -29.81 10.14 -11.00
CA ARG A 92 -29.04 11.34 -11.43
C ARG A 92 -27.64 11.28 -10.81
N GLY A 93 -26.61 11.45 -11.63
CA GLY A 93 -25.22 11.18 -11.21
C GLY A 93 -24.86 9.69 -11.18
N GLY A 94 -25.64 8.83 -11.84
CA GLY A 94 -25.56 7.37 -11.76
C GLY A 94 -24.16 6.79 -12.00
N LEU A 95 -23.36 7.37 -12.89
CA LEU A 95 -21.97 6.95 -13.11
C LEU A 95 -21.08 7.09 -11.86
N GLY A 96 -21.32 8.11 -11.02
CA GLY A 96 -20.62 8.27 -9.75
C GLY A 96 -20.99 7.17 -8.75
N HIS A 97 -22.28 6.82 -8.67
CA HIS A 97 -22.73 5.69 -7.84
C HIS A 97 -22.21 4.35 -8.36
N VAL A 98 -22.18 4.16 -9.68
CA VAL A 98 -21.59 2.97 -10.30
C VAL A 98 -20.11 2.85 -9.93
N ASN A 99 -19.35 3.96 -9.99
CA ASN A 99 -17.93 3.95 -9.60
C ASN A 99 -17.76 3.52 -8.14
N VAL A 100 -18.50 4.13 -7.22
CA VAL A 100 -18.43 3.78 -5.79
C VAL A 100 -18.78 2.31 -5.55
N VAL A 101 -19.89 1.82 -6.11
CA VAL A 101 -20.34 0.43 -5.93
C VAL A 101 -19.37 -0.56 -6.56
N ALA A 102 -18.87 -0.28 -7.76
CA ALA A 102 -17.87 -1.12 -8.42
C ALA A 102 -16.58 -1.17 -7.59
N SER A 103 -16.07 -0.03 -7.12
CA SER A 103 -14.90 0.01 -6.25
C SER A 103 -15.11 -0.77 -4.97
N LEU A 104 -16.29 -0.71 -4.36
CA LEU A 104 -16.61 -1.43 -3.12
C LEU A 104 -16.56 -2.95 -3.33
N ILE A 105 -17.13 -3.43 -4.44
CA ILE A 105 -17.10 -4.85 -4.80
C ILE A 105 -15.67 -5.32 -5.15
N PHE A 106 -14.91 -4.52 -5.92
CA PHE A 106 -13.52 -4.86 -6.26
C PHE A 106 -12.58 -4.81 -5.03
N SER A 107 -12.78 -3.89 -4.09
CA SER A 107 -12.05 -3.86 -2.81
C SER A 107 -12.30 -5.13 -2.00
N GLY A 108 -13.57 -5.58 -1.93
CA GLY A 108 -13.94 -6.82 -1.26
C GLY A 108 -13.29 -8.07 -1.88
N MET A 109 -13.10 -8.10 -3.20
CA MET A 109 -12.36 -9.18 -3.88
C MET A 109 -10.85 -9.12 -3.66
N SER A 110 -10.29 -7.92 -3.51
CA SER A 110 -8.85 -7.70 -3.27
C SER A 110 -8.46 -7.83 -1.80
N GLY A 111 -9.38 -8.23 -0.92
CA GLY A 111 -9.09 -8.51 0.49
C GLY A 111 -8.50 -7.33 1.29
N SER A 112 -8.66 -6.09 0.82
CA SER A 112 -8.19 -4.86 1.49
C SER A 112 -9.31 -3.85 1.67
#